data_AF-A0A8I2YQK6-F1
#
_entry.id   AF-A0A8I2YQK6-F1
#
_cell.length_a   1.000
_cell.length_b   1.000
_cell.length_c   1.000
_cell.angle_alpha   90.00
_cell.angle_beta   90.00
_cell.angle_gamma   90.00
#
_symmetry.space_group_name_H-M   'P 1'
#
loop_
_entity.id
_entity.type
_entity.pdbx_description
1 polymer ?
#
loop_
_entity_poly.entity_id
_entity_poly.type
_entity_poly.pdbx_seq_one_letter_code
_entity_poly.pdbx_strand_id
1 'polypeptide(L)'
;MSLSDMPTDLAVPPYLLHPLIPTISPGDVSCAQALGSEVYVGCTNGELIRYALQVEPDSTTQESYSLLSRQSLPNGKPIDELVLVPYMSRVLILSDRQIHFYTLPSLDPVPNIKPIRHVETFAVDFCVIKRNSIALHSLYEDRLVYSREIPFQPGALLARRAGQYLCVADSQYYNVVDLHTAQMFPVIPVNQAMDDLTPVKPFIVVVGENEFLLLSRTGGSTLGVFVTGEGDPVRGTLEWPSHPLSVCLDYPNITTLLSNGTIEIHSVETQSIIQVVSPPPDGDTVADQRIGLVASLGGYIVPFSEHSEKMRKTTLRFDRN
;
A
#
# COMPACT_ATOMS: atom_id res chain seq x y z
N MET A 1 27.49 -0.53 36.52
CA MET A 1 26.79 0.43 35.64
C MET A 1 25.33 0.02 35.66
N SER A 2 24.48 0.87 36.24
CA SER A 2 23.07 0.59 36.49
C SER A 2 22.28 0.50 35.19
N LEU A 3 21.23 -0.32 35.19
CA LEU A 3 20.21 -0.49 34.13
C LEU A 3 19.32 0.77 33.93
N SER A 4 19.80 1.96 34.28
CA SER A 4 19.01 3.19 34.36
C SER A 4 19.32 4.23 33.27
N ASP A 5 20.20 3.93 32.32
CA ASP A 5 20.60 4.87 31.24
C ASP A 5 20.23 4.34 29.84
N MET A 6 19.06 3.70 29.69
CA MET A 6 18.46 3.54 28.36
C MET A 6 17.75 4.85 28.02
N PRO A 7 18.06 5.52 26.88
CA PRO A 7 17.43 6.78 26.54
C PRO A 7 15.93 6.57 26.38
N THR A 8 15.17 7.19 27.28
CA THR A 8 13.71 7.35 27.20
C THR A 8 13.35 8.13 25.95
N ASP A 9 12.43 7.57 25.17
CA ASP A 9 11.59 8.25 24.20
C ASP A 9 12.36 9.12 23.17
N LEU A 10 12.80 8.49 22.08
CA LEU A 10 12.85 9.20 20.80
C LEU A 10 11.40 9.50 20.41
N ALA A 11 10.87 10.61 20.91
CA ALA A 11 9.58 11.14 20.49
C ALA A 11 9.62 11.25 18.96
N VAL A 12 8.94 10.33 18.29
CA VAL A 12 8.74 10.41 16.84
C VAL A 12 8.05 11.75 16.60
N PRO A 13 8.63 12.67 15.81
CA PRO A 13 7.98 13.94 15.53
C PRO A 13 6.59 13.66 14.95
N PRO A 14 5.59 14.51 15.25
CA PRO A 14 4.24 14.30 14.73
C PRO A 14 4.29 14.20 13.20
N TYR A 15 3.48 13.31 12.65
CA TYR A 15 3.24 13.25 11.22
C TYR A 15 2.71 14.61 10.75
N LEU A 16 3.37 15.18 9.75
CA LEU A 16 2.99 16.44 9.14
C LEU A 16 2.44 16.19 7.74
N LEU A 17 1.36 16.89 7.39
CA LEU A 17 0.86 16.89 6.03
C LEU A 17 1.61 17.93 5.22
N HIS A 18 2.18 17.50 4.10
CA HIS A 18 2.85 18.36 3.15
C HIS A 18 2.20 18.23 1.77
N PRO A 19 1.65 19.29 1.19
CA PRO A 19 1.16 19.24 -0.19
C PRO A 19 2.36 19.11 -1.13
N LEU A 20 2.48 17.96 -1.79
CA LEU A 20 3.58 17.67 -2.72
C LEU A 20 3.26 18.10 -4.14
N ILE A 21 2.00 17.93 -4.54
CA ILE A 21 1.48 18.23 -5.87
C ILE A 21 0.11 18.90 -5.68
N PRO A 22 -0.07 20.17 -6.12
CA PRO A 22 -1.31 20.90 -5.88
C PRO A 22 -2.50 20.32 -6.66
N THR A 23 -2.25 19.76 -7.85
CA THR A 23 -3.28 19.11 -8.68
C THR A 23 -2.64 18.07 -9.60
N ILE A 24 -3.26 16.90 -9.70
CA ILE A 24 -2.92 15.89 -10.70
C ILE A 24 -3.95 16.04 -11.84
N SER A 25 -3.49 16.43 -13.02
CA SER A 25 -4.30 16.55 -14.23
C SER A 25 -3.54 15.96 -15.42
N PRO A 26 -4.17 15.21 -16.35
CA PRO A 26 -5.59 14.83 -16.45
C PRO A 26 -5.95 13.46 -15.82
N GLY A 27 -7.25 13.25 -15.56
CA GLY A 27 -7.81 12.01 -15.00
C GLY A 27 -7.84 11.98 -13.46
N ASP A 28 -8.68 11.11 -12.91
CA ASP A 28 -8.72 10.88 -11.46
C ASP A 28 -7.62 9.90 -11.06
N VAL A 29 -6.96 10.16 -9.93
CA VAL A 29 -5.97 9.23 -9.36
C VAL A 29 -6.70 7.98 -8.88
N SER A 30 -6.36 6.83 -9.46
CA SER A 30 -6.91 5.53 -9.03
C SER A 30 -5.98 4.83 -8.05
N CYS A 31 -4.68 4.96 -8.25
CA CYS A 31 -3.67 4.38 -7.39
C CYS A 31 -2.35 5.17 -7.47
N ALA A 32 -1.52 5.05 -6.45
CA ALA A 32 -0.14 5.51 -6.50
C ALA A 32 0.71 4.67 -5.56
N GLN A 33 2.03 4.73 -5.74
CA GLN A 33 3.03 4.20 -4.82
C GLN A 33 4.27 5.09 -4.83
N ALA A 34 4.93 5.22 -3.67
CA ALA A 34 6.18 5.94 -3.56
C ALA A 34 7.37 4.98 -3.47
N LEU A 35 8.49 5.39 -4.07
CA LEU A 35 9.78 4.71 -4.00
C LEU A 35 10.89 5.74 -3.83
N GLY A 36 11.37 5.86 -2.59
CA GLY A 36 12.38 6.86 -2.23
C GLY A 36 11.85 8.29 -2.42
N SER A 37 12.51 9.07 -3.26
CA SER A 37 12.13 10.45 -3.60
C SER A 37 11.19 10.54 -4.80
N GLU A 38 10.63 9.42 -5.27
CA GLU A 38 9.79 9.36 -6.47
C GLU A 38 8.39 8.85 -6.15
N VAL A 39 7.41 9.38 -6.87
CA VAL A 39 6.00 8.97 -6.76
C VAL A 39 5.51 8.54 -8.13
N TYR A 40 4.95 7.33 -8.17
CA TYR A 40 4.37 6.70 -9.35
C TYR A 40 2.86 6.70 -9.19
N VAL A 41 2.16 7.30 -10.15
CA VAL A 41 0.70 7.51 -10.11
C VAL A 41 0.05 6.86 -11.31
N GLY A 42 -0.98 6.05 -11.07
CA GLY A 42 -1.88 5.54 -12.08
C GLY A 42 -3.21 6.30 -12.06
N CYS A 43 -3.71 6.63 -13.25
CA CYS A 43 -4.95 7.38 -13.43
C CYS A 43 -6.05 6.54 -14.11
N THR A 44 -7.31 6.91 -13.87
CA THR A 44 -8.49 6.27 -14.47
C THR A 44 -8.59 6.45 -15.99
N ASN A 45 -7.87 7.40 -16.56
CA ASN A 45 -7.74 7.60 -18.01
C ASN A 45 -6.62 6.76 -18.66
N GLY A 46 -5.94 5.91 -17.89
CA GLY A 46 -4.84 5.06 -18.36
C GLY A 46 -3.48 5.75 -18.43
N GLU A 47 -3.34 6.95 -17.87
CA GLU A 47 -2.04 7.60 -17.74
C GLU A 47 -1.25 7.08 -16.53
N LEU A 48 0.03 6.86 -16.77
CA LEU A 48 1.04 6.52 -15.80
C LEU A 48 2.01 7.70 -15.68
N ILE A 49 2.08 8.26 -14.48
CA ILE A 49 2.78 9.51 -14.22
C ILE A 49 3.86 9.28 -13.16
N ARG A 50 5.06 9.82 -13.40
CA ARG A 50 6.18 9.78 -12.46
C ARG A 50 6.57 11.17 -12.05
N TYR A 51 6.65 11.38 -10.75
CA TYR A 51 7.15 12.60 -10.12
C TYR A 51 8.43 12.31 -9.33
N ALA A 52 9.27 13.30 -9.17
CA ALA A 52 10.42 13.23 -8.26
C ALA A 52 10.55 14.51 -7.43
N LEU A 53 10.98 14.35 -6.19
CA LEU A 53 11.32 15.45 -5.30
C LEU A 53 12.52 16.21 -5.86
N GLN A 54 12.37 17.52 -6.05
CA GLN A 54 13.48 18.41 -6.34
C GLN A 54 13.91 19.11 -5.05
N VAL A 55 15.19 18.93 -4.70
CA VAL A 55 15.83 19.63 -3.58
C VAL A 55 16.64 20.76 -4.19
N GLU A 56 16.18 22.01 -4.05
CA GLU A 56 16.97 23.17 -4.44
C GLU A 56 18.16 23.35 -3.47
N PRO A 57 19.40 23.45 -3.96
CA PRO A 57 20.59 23.52 -3.09
C PRO A 57 20.68 24.79 -2.23
N ASP A 58 20.01 25.87 -2.63
CA ASP A 58 20.11 27.20 -2.02
C ASP A 58 18.73 27.70 -1.54
N SER A 59 18.56 27.74 -0.21
CA SER A 59 17.59 28.52 0.57
C SER A 59 16.10 28.13 0.56
N THR A 60 15.57 27.81 1.76
CA THR A 60 14.21 28.13 2.30
C THR A 60 12.94 27.83 1.49
N THR A 61 13.03 27.42 0.23
CA THR A 61 11.91 27.08 -0.64
C THR A 61 11.41 25.70 -0.27
N GLN A 62 10.08 25.61 -0.17
CA GLN A 62 9.37 24.38 0.13
C GLN A 62 9.66 23.35 -0.97
N GLU A 63 10.14 22.18 -0.56
CA GLU A 63 10.49 21.11 -1.49
C GLU A 63 9.27 20.70 -2.31
N SER A 64 9.43 20.62 -3.64
CA SER A 64 8.31 20.34 -4.53
C SER A 64 8.61 19.14 -5.42
N TYR A 65 7.56 18.35 -5.70
CA TYR A 65 7.64 17.27 -6.66
C TYR A 65 7.44 17.83 -8.06
N SER A 66 8.37 17.51 -8.96
CA SER A 66 8.25 17.86 -10.38
C SER A 66 7.89 16.64 -11.21
N LEU A 67 7.11 16.88 -12.26
CA LEU A 67 6.74 15.85 -13.24
C LEU A 67 7.99 15.44 -14.03
N LEU A 68 8.37 14.17 -13.96
CA LEU A 68 9.49 13.62 -14.74
C LEU A 68 9.04 12.92 -16.02
N SER A 69 7.95 12.16 -15.94
CA SER A 69 7.46 11.35 -17.06
C SER A 69 5.95 11.24 -17.00
N ARG A 70 5.33 11.26 -18.19
CA ARG A 70 3.91 10.97 -18.40
C ARG A 70 3.78 10.08 -19.61
N GLN A 71 3.18 8.92 -19.41
CA GLN A 71 2.98 7.93 -20.46
C GLN A 71 1.55 7.40 -20.38
N SER A 72 1.02 6.89 -21.48
CA SER A 72 -0.29 6.23 -21.50
C SER A 72 -0.12 4.75 -21.73
N LEU A 73 -0.93 3.94 -21.05
CA LEU A 73 -1.00 2.51 -21.38
C LEU A 73 -1.45 2.32 -22.84
N PRO A 74 -0.93 1.31 -23.56
CA PRO A 74 -1.27 1.08 -24.97
C PRO A 74 -2.76 0.92 -25.26
N ASN A 75 -3.55 0.45 -24.28
CA ASN A 75 -4.99 0.23 -24.40
C ASN A 75 -5.83 1.46 -23.98
N GLY A 76 -5.20 2.49 -23.38
CA GLY A 76 -5.88 3.66 -22.81
C GLY A 76 -6.95 3.32 -21.78
N LYS A 77 -6.87 2.14 -21.14
CA LYS A 77 -7.84 1.68 -20.15
C LYS A 77 -7.47 2.18 -18.75
N PRO A 78 -8.45 2.29 -17.83
CA PRO A 78 -8.17 2.67 -16.45
C PRO A 78 -7.09 1.79 -15.83
N ILE A 79 -6.19 2.42 -15.06
CA ILE A 79 -5.27 1.69 -14.19
C ILE A 79 -6.02 1.38 -12.90
N ASP A 80 -6.20 0.12 -12.57
CA ASP A 80 -6.93 -0.32 -11.38
C ASP A 80 -6.00 -0.39 -10.16
N GLU A 81 -4.78 -0.91 -10.35
CA GLU A 81 -3.78 -1.06 -9.30
C GLU A 81 -2.36 -0.97 -9.90
N LEU A 82 -1.44 -0.37 -9.14
CA LEU A 82 -0.02 -0.30 -9.46
C LEU A 82 0.79 -0.80 -8.27
N VAL A 83 1.73 -1.71 -8.53
CA VAL A 83 2.62 -2.27 -7.51
C VAL A 83 4.06 -2.20 -7.97
N LEU A 84 4.89 -1.49 -7.20
CA LEU A 84 6.32 -1.38 -7.38
C LEU A 84 7.01 -2.64 -6.84
N VAL A 85 7.99 -3.12 -7.60
CA VAL A 85 8.84 -4.28 -7.26
C VAL A 85 10.30 -3.83 -7.38
N PRO A 86 10.81 -3.05 -6.40
CA PRO A 86 12.08 -2.33 -6.55
C PRO A 86 13.29 -3.23 -6.76
N TYR A 87 13.33 -4.37 -6.05
CA TYR A 87 14.42 -5.34 -6.15
C TYR A 87 14.55 -6.01 -7.53
N MET A 88 13.51 -5.95 -8.35
CA MET A 88 13.56 -6.39 -9.75
C MET A 88 13.60 -5.21 -10.73
N SER A 89 13.57 -3.97 -10.23
CA SER A 89 13.38 -2.76 -11.04
C SER A 89 12.17 -2.88 -11.96
N ARG A 90 11.03 -3.31 -11.41
CA ARG A 90 9.78 -3.49 -12.16
C ARG A 90 8.62 -2.78 -11.49
N VAL A 91 7.64 -2.39 -12.30
CA VAL A 91 6.31 -2.01 -11.85
C VAL A 91 5.27 -2.85 -12.56
N LEU A 92 4.33 -3.37 -11.78
CA LEU A 92 3.22 -4.20 -12.23
C LEU A 92 1.97 -3.34 -12.25
N ILE A 93 1.25 -3.37 -13.37
CA ILE A 93 0.09 -2.53 -13.60
C ILE A 93 -1.09 -3.41 -13.95
N LEU A 94 -2.13 -3.39 -13.12
CA LEU A 94 -3.41 -4.03 -13.40
C LEU A 94 -4.30 -3.04 -14.14
N SER A 95 -4.74 -3.42 -15.34
CA SER A 95 -5.66 -2.65 -16.17
C SER A 95 -6.45 -3.59 -17.06
N ASP A 96 -7.78 -3.43 -17.14
CA ASP A 96 -8.65 -4.21 -18.03
C ASP A 96 -8.48 -5.74 -17.83
N ARG A 97 -8.41 -6.18 -16.57
CA ARG A 97 -8.17 -7.57 -16.16
C ARG A 97 -6.87 -8.17 -16.70
N GLN A 98 -5.88 -7.32 -16.98
CA GLN A 98 -4.55 -7.73 -17.41
C GLN A 98 -3.48 -7.13 -16.53
N ILE A 99 -2.46 -7.94 -16.18
CA ILE A 99 -1.23 -7.43 -15.55
C ILE A 99 -0.22 -7.14 -16.64
N HIS A 100 0.18 -5.88 -16.73
CA HIS A 100 1.27 -5.40 -17.58
C HIS A 100 2.55 -5.20 -16.77
N PHE A 101 3.69 -5.38 -17.43
CA PHE A 101 5.01 -5.34 -16.81
C PHE A 101 5.82 -4.19 -17.42
N TYR A 102 6.29 -3.31 -16.55
CA TYR A 102 7.05 -2.12 -16.91
C TYR A 102 8.34 -2.05 -16.11
N THR A 103 9.33 -1.35 -16.65
CA THR A 103 10.64 -1.17 -16.03
C THR A 103 10.66 0.04 -15.12
N LEU A 104 11.39 -0.04 -14.01
CA LEU A 104 11.74 1.13 -13.20
C LEU A 104 13.15 1.61 -13.54
N PRO A 105 13.41 2.93 -13.57
CA PRO A 105 12.46 4.02 -13.35
C PRO A 105 11.87 4.60 -14.66
N SER A 106 12.23 4.05 -15.82
CA SER A 106 11.89 4.62 -17.13
C SER A 106 10.43 4.42 -17.55
N LEU A 107 9.75 3.45 -16.93
CA LEU A 107 8.37 3.09 -17.23
C LEU A 107 8.17 2.59 -18.65
N ASP A 108 9.15 1.87 -19.20
CA ASP A 108 9.02 1.23 -20.50
C ASP A 108 8.44 -0.19 -20.37
N PRO A 109 7.55 -0.64 -21.29
CA PRO A 109 7.05 -2.01 -21.30
C PRO A 109 8.19 -3.03 -21.39
N VAL A 110 8.12 -4.11 -20.62
CA VAL A 110 9.11 -5.20 -20.68
C VAL A 110 8.87 -6.03 -21.94
N PRO A 111 9.79 -6.07 -22.91
CA PRO A 111 9.51 -6.61 -24.25
C PRO A 111 9.25 -8.13 -24.27
N ASN A 112 9.87 -8.89 -23.36
CA ASN A 112 9.81 -10.36 -23.35
C ASN A 112 8.72 -10.94 -22.45
N ILE A 113 7.98 -10.11 -21.72
CA ILE A 113 6.95 -10.55 -20.78
C ILE A 113 5.59 -10.11 -21.29
N LYS A 114 4.79 -11.10 -21.73
CA LYS A 114 3.42 -10.85 -22.19
C LYS A 114 2.51 -10.51 -21.00
N PRO A 115 1.51 -9.63 -21.19
CA PRO A 115 0.52 -9.37 -20.17
C PRO A 115 -0.22 -10.65 -19.75
N ILE A 116 -0.45 -10.82 -18.45
CA ILE A 116 -1.25 -11.94 -17.93
C ILE A 116 -2.72 -11.54 -18.01
N ARG A 117 -3.57 -12.38 -18.61
CA ARG A 117 -5.00 -12.09 -18.82
C ARG A 117 -5.90 -12.77 -17.80
N HIS A 118 -7.14 -12.26 -17.70
CA HIS A 118 -8.21 -12.78 -16.87
C HIS A 118 -7.90 -12.72 -15.37
N VAL A 119 -7.25 -11.63 -14.97
CA VAL A 119 -6.85 -11.35 -13.58
C VAL A 119 -7.98 -10.59 -12.88
N GLU A 120 -8.36 -11.05 -11.69
CA GLU A 120 -9.25 -10.33 -10.77
C GLU A 120 -8.44 -9.45 -9.81
N THR A 121 -7.35 -9.98 -9.25
CA THR A 121 -6.39 -9.24 -8.38
C THR A 121 -5.05 -10.00 -8.33
N PHE A 122 -4.02 -9.42 -7.73
CA PHE A 122 -2.72 -10.06 -7.56
C PHE A 122 -2.03 -9.66 -6.26
N ALA A 123 -1.07 -10.49 -5.84
CA ALA A 123 -0.20 -10.21 -4.71
C ALA A 123 1.28 -10.30 -5.11
N VAL A 124 2.12 -9.54 -4.40
CA VAL A 124 3.60 -9.61 -4.50
C VAL A 124 4.07 -11.03 -4.18
N ASP A 125 5.24 -11.42 -4.71
CA ASP A 125 5.67 -12.81 -4.90
C ASP A 125 4.79 -13.60 -5.90
N PHE A 126 4.17 -12.86 -6.81
CA PHE A 126 3.50 -13.29 -8.05
C PHE A 126 2.44 -14.39 -7.86
N CYS A 127 1.54 -14.14 -6.92
CA CYS A 127 0.24 -14.82 -6.91
C CYS A 127 -0.74 -14.04 -7.77
N VAL A 128 -1.22 -14.66 -8.85
CA VAL A 128 -2.22 -14.08 -9.74
C VAL A 128 -3.55 -14.77 -9.49
N ILE A 129 -4.54 -14.02 -9.02
CA ILE A 129 -5.86 -14.54 -8.72
C ILE A 129 -6.73 -14.34 -9.96
N LYS A 130 -7.16 -15.46 -10.54
CA LYS A 130 -8.11 -15.53 -11.65
C LYS A 130 -9.47 -16.00 -11.13
N ARG A 131 -10.47 -15.97 -11.99
CA ARG A 131 -11.86 -16.34 -11.65
C ARG A 131 -12.00 -17.70 -10.95
N ASN A 132 -11.26 -18.73 -11.37
CA ASN A 132 -11.40 -20.10 -10.86
C ASN A 132 -10.09 -20.68 -10.32
N SER A 133 -9.04 -19.86 -10.20
CA SER A 133 -7.71 -20.36 -9.85
C SER A 133 -6.76 -19.28 -9.32
N ILE A 134 -5.80 -19.71 -8.51
CA ILE A 134 -4.64 -18.91 -8.12
C ILE A 134 -3.45 -19.48 -8.90
N ALA A 135 -2.87 -18.68 -9.81
CA ALA A 135 -1.66 -19.04 -10.53
C ALA A 135 -0.43 -18.47 -9.81
N LEU A 136 0.53 -19.34 -9.49
CA LEU A 136 1.81 -18.95 -8.90
C LEU A 136 2.86 -18.81 -9.99
N HIS A 137 3.49 -17.65 -10.03
CA HIS A 137 4.59 -17.37 -10.94
C HIS A 137 5.86 -16.99 -10.19
N SER A 138 6.99 -17.05 -10.89
CA SER A 138 8.25 -16.46 -10.47
C SER A 138 8.64 -15.45 -11.54
N LEU A 139 8.73 -14.18 -11.15
CA LEU A 139 9.27 -13.16 -12.02
C LEU A 139 10.79 -13.19 -11.95
N TYR A 140 11.44 -13.13 -13.10
CA TYR A 140 12.85 -12.86 -13.27
C TYR A 140 12.99 -11.59 -14.10
N GLU A 141 14.21 -11.13 -14.31
CA GLU A 141 14.47 -9.89 -15.04
C GLU A 141 13.79 -9.86 -16.42
N ASP A 142 13.92 -10.92 -17.21
CA ASP A 142 13.46 -10.96 -18.61
C ASP A 142 12.33 -11.95 -18.87
N ARG A 143 11.91 -12.71 -17.85
CA ARG A 143 10.93 -13.80 -18.02
C ARG A 143 10.04 -13.95 -16.82
N LEU A 144 8.80 -14.36 -17.09
CA LEU A 144 7.85 -14.82 -16.10
C LEU A 144 7.70 -16.33 -16.24
N VAL A 145 8.02 -17.06 -15.17
CA VAL A 145 7.93 -18.53 -15.15
C VAL A 145 6.69 -18.94 -14.38
N TYR A 146 5.81 -19.72 -15.00
CA TYR A 146 4.70 -20.37 -14.30
C TYR A 146 5.22 -21.53 -13.45
N SER A 147 4.79 -21.59 -12.19
CA SER A 147 5.16 -22.67 -11.26
C SER A 147 4.04 -23.69 -11.11
N ARG A 148 2.87 -23.27 -10.60
CA ARG A 148 1.69 -24.13 -10.39
C ARG A 148 0.42 -23.30 -10.27
N GLU A 149 -0.72 -24.00 -10.23
CA GLU A 149 -2.04 -23.39 -10.09
C GLU A 149 -2.87 -24.15 -9.06
N ILE A 150 -3.59 -23.39 -8.23
CA ILE A 150 -4.44 -23.90 -7.15
C ILE A 150 -5.89 -23.59 -7.53
N PRO A 151 -6.82 -24.57 -7.50
CA PRO A 151 -8.24 -24.31 -7.71
C PRO A 151 -8.76 -23.26 -6.70
N PHE A 152 -9.57 -22.33 -7.18
CA PHE A 152 -10.06 -21.22 -6.36
C PHE A 152 -11.52 -20.89 -6.69
N GLN A 153 -12.25 -20.31 -5.73
CA GLN A 153 -13.65 -19.94 -5.93
C GLN A 153 -13.79 -18.54 -6.53
N PRO A 154 -14.76 -18.28 -7.42
CA PRO A 154 -14.98 -16.95 -7.96
C PRO A 154 -15.32 -15.92 -6.88
N GLY A 155 -14.93 -14.67 -7.09
CA GLY A 155 -15.37 -13.54 -6.26
C GLY A 155 -14.29 -12.88 -5.41
N ALA A 156 -13.01 -13.23 -5.59
CA ALA A 156 -11.92 -12.48 -4.97
C ALA A 156 -11.94 -11.01 -5.42
N LEU A 157 -11.93 -10.11 -4.44
CA LEU A 157 -11.90 -8.66 -4.62
C LEU A 157 -10.51 -8.09 -4.35
N LEU A 158 -9.80 -8.65 -3.36
CA LEU A 158 -8.48 -8.20 -2.94
C LEU A 158 -7.68 -9.39 -2.45
N ALA A 159 -6.38 -9.41 -2.74
CA ALA A 159 -5.48 -10.40 -2.17
C ALA A 159 -4.13 -9.79 -1.78
N ARG A 160 -3.55 -10.28 -0.69
CA ARG A 160 -2.19 -9.97 -0.25
C ARG A 160 -1.51 -11.23 0.26
N ARG A 161 -0.20 -11.32 0.04
CA ARG A 161 0.61 -12.48 0.41
C ARG A 161 1.62 -12.09 1.47
N ALA A 162 1.80 -12.97 2.45
CA ALA A 162 2.87 -12.93 3.44
C ALA A 162 3.46 -14.34 3.55
N GLY A 163 4.71 -14.50 3.13
CA GLY A 163 5.38 -15.81 3.12
C GLY A 163 4.64 -16.85 2.28
N GLN A 164 4.19 -17.93 2.93
CA GLN A 164 3.47 -19.03 2.26
C GLN A 164 1.94 -18.84 2.22
N TYR A 165 1.42 -17.83 2.91
CA TYR A 165 -0.01 -17.63 3.05
C TYR A 165 -0.49 -16.49 2.16
N LEU A 166 -1.63 -16.70 1.52
CA LEU A 166 -2.33 -15.70 0.74
C LEU A 166 -3.64 -15.37 1.45
N CYS A 167 -3.77 -14.15 1.96
CA CYS A 167 -5.04 -13.64 2.46
C CYS A 167 -5.84 -13.06 1.29
N VAL A 168 -7.09 -13.49 1.15
CA VAL A 168 -8.00 -13.08 0.07
C VAL A 168 -9.33 -12.63 0.67
N ALA A 169 -9.80 -11.46 0.25
CA ALA A 169 -11.13 -10.99 0.56
C ALA A 169 -12.06 -11.26 -0.61
N ASP A 170 -13.20 -11.90 -0.34
CA ASP A 170 -14.35 -11.91 -1.24
C ASP A 170 -15.40 -10.89 -0.77
N SER A 171 -16.62 -10.96 -1.28
CA SER A 171 -17.70 -10.03 -0.90
C SER A 171 -18.24 -10.23 0.51
N GLN A 172 -17.87 -11.31 1.20
CA GLN A 172 -18.44 -11.75 2.48
C GLN A 172 -17.38 -12.00 3.55
N TYR A 173 -16.27 -12.66 3.22
CA TYR A 173 -15.25 -13.11 4.14
C TYR A 173 -13.84 -12.72 3.70
N TYR A 174 -12.98 -12.50 4.71
CA TYR A 174 -11.56 -12.69 4.56
C TYR A 174 -11.26 -14.18 4.74
N ASN A 175 -10.53 -14.74 3.80
CA ASN A 175 -10.10 -16.13 3.78
C ASN A 175 -8.56 -16.16 3.73
N VAL A 176 -7.96 -17.18 4.32
CA VAL A 176 -6.55 -17.46 4.13
C VAL A 176 -6.39 -18.75 3.34
N VAL A 177 -5.50 -18.70 2.36
CA VAL A 177 -5.08 -19.83 1.56
C VAL A 177 -3.64 -20.16 1.92
N ASP A 178 -3.41 -21.36 2.45
CA ASP A 178 -2.08 -21.93 2.53
C ASP A 178 -1.68 -22.37 1.12
N LEU A 179 -0.72 -21.65 0.53
CA LEU A 179 -0.28 -21.94 -0.82
C LEU A 179 0.40 -23.30 -0.88
N HIS A 180 1.11 -23.75 0.16
CA HIS A 180 1.80 -25.03 0.17
C HIS A 180 0.81 -26.20 0.06
N THR A 181 -0.15 -26.26 1.00
CA THR A 181 -1.13 -27.34 1.09
C THR A 181 -2.36 -27.16 0.18
N ALA A 182 -2.52 -25.99 -0.44
CA ALA A 182 -3.68 -25.62 -1.24
C ALA A 182 -5.00 -25.68 -0.46
N GLN A 183 -4.95 -25.46 0.86
CA GLN A 183 -6.12 -25.39 1.73
C GLN A 183 -6.54 -23.94 1.93
N MET A 184 -7.86 -23.73 2.01
CA MET A 184 -8.48 -22.45 2.27
C MET A 184 -9.41 -22.57 3.48
N PHE A 185 -9.41 -21.56 4.32
CA PHE A 185 -10.37 -21.42 5.40
C PHE A 185 -10.77 -19.95 5.60
N PRO A 186 -12.03 -19.68 6.00
CA PRO A 186 -12.47 -18.35 6.35
C PRO A 186 -11.89 -17.92 7.71
N VAL A 187 -11.59 -16.63 7.86
CA VAL A 187 -11.07 -16.04 9.10
C VAL A 187 -12.14 -15.18 9.78
N ILE A 188 -12.60 -14.12 9.11
CA ILE A 188 -13.56 -13.16 9.67
C ILE A 188 -14.43 -12.57 8.55
N PRO A 189 -15.71 -12.25 8.80
CA PRO A 189 -16.52 -11.53 7.83
C PRO A 189 -15.95 -10.15 7.49
N VAL A 190 -16.12 -9.70 6.24
CA VAL A 190 -15.81 -8.32 5.82
C VAL A 190 -16.77 -7.33 6.48
N ASN A 191 -18.03 -7.73 6.65
CA ASN A 191 -19.07 -6.94 7.31
C ASN A 191 -19.84 -7.82 8.30
N GLN A 192 -19.84 -7.43 9.58
CA GLN A 192 -20.53 -8.12 10.68
C GLN A 192 -21.84 -7.44 11.07
N ALA A 193 -22.20 -6.33 10.42
CA ALA A 193 -23.47 -5.66 10.65
C ALA A 193 -24.62 -6.53 10.15
N MET A 194 -25.40 -7.11 11.07
CA MET A 194 -26.44 -8.09 10.72
C MET A 194 -27.55 -7.51 9.81
N ASP A 195 -27.83 -6.21 9.93
CA ASP A 195 -28.92 -5.54 9.21
C ASP A 195 -28.44 -4.67 8.03
N ASP A 196 -27.12 -4.55 7.83
CA ASP A 196 -26.54 -3.71 6.79
C ASP A 196 -25.79 -4.57 5.77
N LEU A 197 -26.49 -4.89 4.67
CA LEU A 197 -25.94 -5.65 3.54
C LEU A 197 -25.18 -4.77 2.53
N THR A 198 -24.88 -3.52 2.88
CA THR A 198 -24.09 -2.67 1.98
C THR A 198 -22.72 -3.31 1.73
N PRO A 199 -22.31 -3.46 0.46
CA PRO A 199 -20.96 -3.90 0.14
C PRO A 199 -19.94 -2.93 0.72
N VAL A 200 -18.92 -3.48 1.36
CA VAL A 200 -17.84 -2.71 1.99
C VAL A 200 -16.53 -3.02 1.27
N LYS A 201 -15.70 -2.00 1.08
CA LYS A 201 -14.36 -2.16 0.51
C LYS A 201 -13.49 -2.96 1.49
N PRO A 202 -12.95 -4.14 1.11
CA PRO A 202 -12.08 -4.89 2.02
C PRO A 202 -10.71 -4.23 2.14
N PHE A 203 -10.06 -4.41 3.30
CA PHE A 203 -8.68 -4.03 3.53
C PHE A 203 -7.89 -5.20 4.12
N ILE A 204 -6.80 -5.54 3.43
CA ILE A 204 -5.79 -6.50 3.89
C ILE A 204 -4.45 -5.76 3.88
N VAL A 205 -3.84 -5.63 5.05
CA VAL A 205 -2.53 -4.99 5.21
C VAL A 205 -1.55 -6.04 5.70
N VAL A 206 -0.44 -6.24 4.98
CA VAL A 206 0.65 -7.13 5.43
C VAL A 206 1.49 -6.36 6.41
N VAL A 207 1.49 -6.76 7.68
CA VAL A 207 2.20 -6.05 8.77
C VAL A 207 3.49 -6.76 9.21
N GLY A 208 3.72 -7.99 8.74
CA GLY A 208 4.91 -8.78 9.00
C GLY A 208 5.00 -10.01 8.09
N GLU A 209 6.02 -10.86 8.29
CA GLU A 209 6.32 -12.01 7.42
C GLU A 209 5.20 -13.07 7.35
N ASN A 210 4.34 -13.13 8.37
CA ASN A 210 3.19 -14.04 8.44
C ASN A 210 2.01 -13.39 9.15
N GLU A 211 1.86 -12.07 9.00
CA GLU A 211 0.89 -11.30 9.77
C GLU A 211 0.12 -10.34 8.89
N PHE A 212 -1.21 -10.39 9.03
CA PHE A 212 -2.14 -9.53 8.32
C PHE A 212 -2.96 -8.72 9.31
N LEU A 213 -3.22 -7.46 8.99
CA LEU A 213 -4.31 -6.69 9.59
C LEU A 213 -5.51 -6.71 8.64
N LEU A 214 -6.66 -7.13 9.17
CA LEU A 214 -7.94 -7.20 8.47
C LEU A 214 -8.92 -6.21 9.09
N LEU A 215 -9.68 -5.50 8.26
CA LEU A 215 -10.72 -4.57 8.73
C LEU A 215 -12.11 -5.16 8.51
N SER A 216 -12.83 -5.38 9.61
CA SER A 216 -14.20 -5.88 9.61
C SER A 216 -15.15 -4.77 10.07
N ARG A 217 -16.14 -4.44 9.24
CA ARG A 217 -17.14 -3.42 9.61
C ARG A 217 -18.09 -3.97 10.65
N THR A 218 -18.31 -3.21 11.74
CA THR A 218 -19.17 -3.58 12.88
C THR A 218 -20.32 -2.59 13.01
N GLY A 219 -21.11 -2.45 11.94
CA GLY A 219 -22.22 -1.48 11.85
C GLY A 219 -21.71 -0.06 11.66
N GLY A 220 -21.70 0.71 12.75
CA GLY A 220 -21.24 2.11 12.75
C GLY A 220 -19.73 2.27 12.79
N SER A 221 -19.00 1.31 13.40
CA SER A 221 -17.54 1.34 13.54
C SER A 221 -16.86 0.30 12.64
N THR A 222 -15.55 0.22 12.71
CA THR A 222 -14.75 -0.83 12.08
C THR A 222 -13.71 -1.36 13.03
N LEU A 223 -13.63 -2.68 13.11
CA LEU A 223 -12.69 -3.43 13.91
C LEU A 223 -11.50 -3.85 13.05
N GLY A 224 -10.29 -3.54 13.48
CA GLY A 224 -9.03 -4.06 12.94
C GLY A 224 -8.56 -5.25 13.75
N VAL A 225 -8.38 -6.39 13.10
CA VAL A 225 -7.89 -7.62 13.74
C VAL A 225 -6.57 -8.04 13.09
N PHE A 226 -5.54 -8.23 13.92
CA PHE A 226 -4.27 -8.78 13.50
C PHE A 226 -4.32 -10.30 13.58
N VAL A 227 -4.05 -10.98 12.46
CA VAL A 227 -4.09 -12.43 12.35
C VAL A 227 -2.79 -12.97 11.77
N THR A 228 -2.41 -14.18 12.19
CA THR A 228 -1.38 -14.96 11.51
C THR A 228 -1.85 -15.39 10.12
N GLY A 229 -0.94 -15.93 9.30
CA GLY A 229 -1.32 -16.72 8.13
C GLY A 229 -2.07 -18.01 8.46
N GLU A 230 -2.16 -18.43 9.72
CA GLU A 230 -3.07 -19.52 10.13
C GLU A 230 -4.46 -19.00 10.51
N GLY A 231 -4.68 -17.68 10.45
CA GLY A 231 -5.94 -17.01 10.80
C GLY A 231 -6.11 -16.75 12.29
N ASP A 232 -5.17 -17.19 13.13
CA ASP A 232 -5.22 -16.97 14.57
C ASP A 232 -4.90 -15.52 14.93
N PRO A 233 -5.67 -14.89 15.83
CA PRO A 233 -5.41 -13.52 16.27
C PRO A 233 -4.10 -13.42 17.07
N VAL A 234 -3.27 -12.41 16.78
CA VAL A 234 -1.92 -12.28 17.38
C VAL A 234 -1.68 -11.03 18.22
N ARG A 235 -2.55 -10.02 18.10
CA ARG A 235 -2.43 -8.76 18.85
C ARG A 235 -3.80 -8.32 19.37
N GLY A 236 -3.81 -7.24 20.15
CA GLY A 236 -5.04 -6.48 20.42
C GLY A 236 -5.65 -5.93 19.13
N THR A 237 -6.86 -5.39 19.22
CA THR A 237 -7.59 -4.86 18.06
C THR A 237 -7.38 -3.36 17.89
N LEU A 238 -7.52 -2.87 16.67
CA LEU A 238 -7.73 -1.45 16.38
C LEU A 238 -9.22 -1.18 16.22
N GLU A 239 -9.68 0.03 16.52
CA GLU A 239 -11.07 0.41 16.28
C GLU A 239 -11.12 1.80 15.64
N TRP A 240 -11.90 1.92 14.58
CA TRP A 240 -12.19 3.19 13.92
C TRP A 240 -13.66 3.56 14.07
N PRO A 241 -13.98 4.85 14.26
CA PRO A 241 -15.35 5.32 14.42
C PRO A 241 -16.20 5.19 13.15
N SER A 242 -15.58 4.90 12.01
CA SER A 242 -16.25 4.60 10.74
C SER A 242 -15.36 3.71 9.89
N HIS A 243 -15.93 3.07 8.86
CA HIS A 243 -15.13 2.28 7.92
C HIS A 243 -14.17 3.18 7.13
N PRO A 244 -12.85 2.93 7.15
CA PRO A 244 -11.88 3.78 6.47
C PRO A 244 -12.08 3.82 4.95
N LEU A 245 -11.71 4.95 4.32
CA LEU A 245 -11.61 5.09 2.86
C LEU A 245 -10.30 4.49 2.33
N SER A 246 -9.23 4.61 3.12
CA SER A 246 -7.91 4.11 2.79
C SER A 246 -7.10 3.78 4.04
N VAL A 247 -6.22 2.80 3.93
CA VAL A 247 -5.33 2.30 4.99
C VAL A 247 -3.95 2.11 4.39
N CYS A 248 -2.93 2.57 5.10
CA CYS A 248 -1.54 2.47 4.71
C CYS A 248 -0.69 2.06 5.92
N LEU A 249 0.28 1.18 5.70
CA LEU A 249 1.30 0.83 6.68
C LEU A 249 2.61 1.55 6.35
N ASP A 250 3.12 2.27 7.34
CA ASP A 250 4.47 2.80 7.40
C ASP A 250 5.06 2.32 8.74
N TYR A 251 5.54 1.07 8.75
CA TYR A 251 5.87 0.35 9.98
C TYR A 251 6.80 1.19 10.89
N PRO A 252 6.48 1.35 12.20
CA PRO A 252 5.51 0.59 12.98
C PRO A 252 4.10 1.19 13.03
N ASN A 253 3.76 2.13 12.15
CA ASN A 253 2.53 2.91 12.25
C ASN A 253 1.56 2.61 11.09
N ILE A 254 0.26 2.58 11.43
CA ILE A 254 -0.82 2.46 10.46
C ILE A 254 -1.51 3.81 10.35
N THR A 255 -1.56 4.33 9.15
CA THR A 255 -2.24 5.58 8.81
C THR A 255 -3.54 5.25 8.11
N THR A 256 -4.65 5.78 8.63
CA THR A 256 -6.00 5.53 8.12
C THR A 256 -6.71 6.83 7.80
N LEU A 257 -7.33 6.90 6.63
CA LEU A 257 -8.16 8.02 6.21
C LEU A 257 -9.62 7.65 6.41
N LEU A 258 -10.33 8.41 7.25
CA LEU A 258 -11.75 8.21 7.53
C LEU A 258 -12.63 8.98 6.55
N SER A 259 -13.91 8.61 6.50
CA SER A 259 -14.91 9.20 5.59
C SER A 259 -15.14 10.69 5.81
N ASN A 260 -14.93 11.17 7.03
CA ASN A 260 -15.01 12.59 7.39
C ASN A 260 -13.72 13.38 7.04
N GLY A 261 -12.73 12.76 6.39
CA GLY A 261 -11.45 13.38 6.04
C GLY A 261 -10.41 13.37 7.16
N THR A 262 -10.73 12.88 8.36
CA THR A 262 -9.77 12.73 9.45
C THR A 262 -8.74 11.66 9.10
N ILE A 263 -7.47 11.92 9.41
CA ILE A 263 -6.43 10.90 9.37
C ILE A 263 -6.10 10.50 10.80
N GLU A 264 -6.21 9.21 11.09
CA GLU A 264 -5.79 8.63 12.36
C GLU A 264 -4.53 7.79 12.15
N ILE A 265 -3.56 7.95 13.04
CA ILE A 265 -2.31 7.21 13.01
C ILE A 265 -2.24 6.37 14.27
N HIS A 266 -2.14 5.07 14.10
CA HIS A 266 -2.09 4.07 15.18
C HIS A 266 -0.75 3.38 15.21
N SER A 267 -0.26 3.05 16.40
CA SER A 267 0.88 2.13 16.55
C SER A 267 0.43 0.69 16.31
N VAL A 268 1.15 -0.07 15.49
CA VAL A 268 0.97 -1.53 15.38
C VAL A 268 1.36 -2.22 16.70
N GLU A 269 2.33 -1.68 17.42
CA GLU A 269 2.92 -2.31 18.61
C GLU A 269 2.08 -2.09 19.87
N THR A 270 1.62 -0.86 20.11
CA THR A 270 0.83 -0.50 21.30
C THR A 270 -0.68 -0.49 21.04
N GLN A 271 -1.11 -0.55 19.78
CA GLN A 271 -2.51 -0.42 19.34
C GLN A 271 -3.17 0.90 19.78
N SER A 272 -2.39 1.90 20.22
CA SER A 272 -2.90 3.21 20.60
C SER A 272 -2.86 4.20 19.44
N ILE A 273 -3.77 5.16 19.46
CA ILE A 273 -3.69 6.34 18.60
C ILE A 273 -2.44 7.15 18.99
N ILE A 274 -1.55 7.36 18.04
CA ILE A 274 -0.37 8.21 18.17
C ILE A 274 -0.75 9.66 17.84
N GLN A 275 -1.55 9.84 16.78
CA GLN A 275 -1.92 11.16 16.30
C GLN A 275 -3.24 11.12 15.54
N VAL A 276 -3.96 12.23 15.63
CA VAL A 276 -5.13 12.53 14.80
C VAL A 276 -4.86 13.82 14.05
N VAL A 277 -4.94 13.77 12.72
CA VAL A 277 -4.89 14.95 11.86
C VAL A 277 -6.30 15.28 11.42
N SER A 278 -6.78 16.43 11.87
CA SER A 278 -8.12 16.93 11.54
C SER A 278 -8.35 17.01 10.02
N PRO A 279 -9.61 16.89 9.57
CA PRO A 279 -9.93 17.12 8.18
C PRO A 279 -9.57 18.56 7.77
N PRO A 280 -9.38 18.82 6.47
CA PRO A 280 -9.25 20.20 5.98
C PRO A 280 -10.44 21.03 6.48
N PRO A 281 -10.23 22.31 6.86
CA PRO A 281 -11.35 23.19 7.19
C PRO A 281 -12.30 23.26 6.00
N ASP A 282 -13.61 23.20 6.24
CA ASP A 282 -14.68 23.12 5.23
C ASP A 282 -14.42 24.10 4.05
N GLY A 283 -13.80 23.58 3.00
CA GLY A 283 -13.70 24.21 1.70
C GLY A 283 -14.62 23.44 0.78
N ASP A 284 -15.73 24.06 0.35
CA ASP A 284 -16.79 23.50 -0.49
C ASP A 284 -16.33 22.99 -1.88
N THR A 285 -15.02 22.92 -2.15
CA THR A 285 -14.48 22.43 -3.41
C THR A 285 -14.03 20.98 -3.29
N VAL A 286 -14.55 20.12 -4.18
CA VAL A 286 -14.11 18.73 -4.41
C VAL A 286 -12.57 18.58 -4.49
N ALA A 287 -11.87 19.65 -4.86
CA ALA A 287 -10.41 19.73 -4.92
C ALA A 287 -9.69 19.54 -3.57
N ASP A 288 -10.33 19.86 -2.44
CA ASP A 288 -9.70 19.77 -1.10
C ASP A 288 -10.02 18.46 -0.38
N GLN A 289 -10.83 17.58 -0.98
CA GLN A 289 -11.19 16.31 -0.37
C GLN A 289 -10.01 15.34 -0.41
N ARG A 290 -9.63 14.81 0.76
CA ARG A 290 -8.68 13.69 0.85
C ARG A 290 -9.34 12.44 0.26
N ILE A 291 -8.80 11.91 -0.83
CA ILE A 291 -9.39 10.76 -1.56
C ILE A 291 -8.71 9.42 -1.29
N GLY A 292 -7.48 9.42 -0.76
CA GLY A 292 -6.75 8.18 -0.47
C GLY A 292 -5.40 8.38 0.21
N LEU A 293 -4.84 7.27 0.70
CA LEU A 293 -3.49 7.14 1.23
C LEU A 293 -2.71 6.12 0.41
N VAL A 294 -1.40 6.29 0.34
CA VAL A 294 -0.52 5.54 -0.55
C VAL A 294 0.76 5.18 0.19
N ALA A 295 1.10 3.89 0.28
CA ALA A 295 2.32 3.45 0.95
C ALA A 295 3.60 3.80 0.18
N SER A 296 4.68 4.04 0.93
CA SER A 296 6.03 4.14 0.41
C SER A 296 6.85 2.91 0.78
N LEU A 297 7.30 2.13 -0.21
CA LEU A 297 8.05 0.89 0.03
C LEU A 297 9.44 1.12 0.65
N GLY A 298 9.97 2.34 0.58
CA GLY A 298 11.26 2.75 1.16
C GLY A 298 11.13 3.74 2.32
N GLY A 299 9.93 3.89 2.89
CA GLY A 299 9.58 5.02 3.75
C GLY A 299 9.42 6.31 2.93
N TYR A 300 8.71 7.30 3.47
CA TYR A 300 8.65 8.61 2.82
C TYR A 300 9.99 9.31 3.04
N ILE A 301 10.78 9.50 1.98
CA ILE A 301 11.93 10.39 2.05
C ILE A 301 11.38 11.81 1.92
N VAL A 302 10.95 12.35 3.05
CA VAL A 302 10.93 13.81 3.23
C VAL A 302 12.22 14.13 3.97
N PRO A 303 13.16 14.86 3.37
CA PRO A 303 14.28 15.43 4.09
C PRO A 303 13.79 16.11 5.37
N PHE A 304 14.05 15.47 6.52
CA PHE A 304 13.76 16.05 7.82
C PHE A 304 14.77 17.18 8.05
N SER A 305 14.43 18.39 7.63
CA SER A 305 15.27 19.58 7.76
C SER A 305 15.27 20.14 9.19
N GLU A 306 14.32 19.75 10.04
CA GLU A 306 14.24 20.08 11.47
C GLU A 306 15.29 19.35 12.31
N HIS A 307 16.58 19.43 11.96
CA HIS A 307 17.78 19.13 12.78
C HIS A 307 19.03 19.02 11.88
N SER A 308 18.96 19.40 10.60
CA SER A 308 20.11 19.43 9.68
C SER A 308 21.28 20.23 10.25
N GLU A 309 21.01 21.31 10.99
CA GLU A 309 22.01 22.13 11.69
C GLU A 309 22.70 21.40 12.86
N LYS A 310 22.09 20.35 13.41
CA LYS A 310 22.66 19.51 14.49
C LYS A 310 23.40 18.28 13.96
N MET A 311 23.29 17.97 12.68
CA MET A 311 23.95 16.81 12.06
C MET A 311 25.45 17.10 11.88
N ARG A 312 26.31 16.31 12.52
CA ARG A 312 27.77 16.36 12.32
C ARG A 312 28.18 15.26 11.36
N LYS A 313 29.03 15.60 10.39
CA LYS A 313 29.65 14.61 9.49
C LYS A 313 30.42 13.59 10.32
N THR A 314 30.06 12.31 10.22
CA THR A 314 30.82 11.21 10.80
C THR A 314 31.67 10.57 9.71
N THR A 315 32.95 10.35 9.99
CA THR A 315 33.84 9.66 9.06
C THR A 315 33.67 8.16 9.24
N LEU A 316 33.04 7.50 8.28
CA LEU A 316 32.99 6.04 8.22
C LEU A 316 34.24 5.53 7.51
N ARG A 317 35.00 4.65 8.18
CA ARG A 317 36.06 3.87 7.54
C ARG A 317 35.42 2.64 6.92
N PHE A 318 35.54 2.52 5.60
CA PHE A 318 35.21 1.28 4.92
C PHE A 318 36.38 0.32 5.09
N ASP A 319 36.17 -0.74 5.85
CA ASP A 319 37.09 -1.88 5.84
C ASP A 319 36.94 -2.59 4.49
N ARG A 320 38.00 -2.50 3.67
CA ARG A 320 38.14 -3.29 2.46
C ARG A 320 38.54 -4.70 2.87
N ASN A 321 37.63 -5.66 2.71
CA ASN A 321 37.97 -7.05 2.47
C ASN A 321 37.57 -7.40 1.03
#